data_AF-A0A7W8AUZ8-F1
#
_entry.id   AF-A0A7W8AUZ8-F1
#
_cell.length_a   1.000
_cell.length_b   1.000
_cell.length_c   1.000
_cell.angle_alpha   90.00
_cell.angle_beta   90.00
_cell.angle_gamma   90.00
#
_symmetry.space_group_name_H-M   'P 1'
#
loop_
_entity.id
_entity.type
_entity.pdbx_description
1 polymer ?
#
loop_
_entity_poly.entity_id
_entity_poly.type
_entity_poly.pdbx_seq_one_letter_code
_entity_poly.pdbx_strand_id
1 'polypeptide(L)'
;MSAADVEQAAVTWLRTELDDPEISGSDNFLDIGGHSLTFSKLNAFLGDSFGIVLDMKTTYDGTLAAALTAAQPIDNTAPTSK
;
A
#
# COMPACT_ATOMS: atom_id res chain seq x y z
N MET A 1 4.32 -8.55 -14.01
CA MET A 1 4.32 -7.21 -13.38
C MET A 1 5.50 -7.16 -12.44
N SER A 2 6.29 -6.11 -12.50
CA SER A 2 7.42 -5.89 -11.60
C SER A 2 6.96 -5.18 -10.32
N ALA A 3 7.75 -5.25 -9.25
CA ALA A 3 7.48 -4.50 -8.02
C ALA A 3 7.35 -2.98 -8.27
N ALA A 4 8.12 -2.46 -9.24
CA ALA A 4 8.05 -1.06 -9.65
C ALA A 4 6.70 -0.68 -10.30
N ASP A 5 6.08 -1.59 -11.07
CA ASP A 5 4.76 -1.35 -11.66
C ASP A 5 3.67 -1.24 -10.58
N VAL A 6 3.75 -2.11 -9.56
CA VAL A 6 2.85 -2.11 -8.41
C VAL A 6 3.04 -0.84 -7.58
N GLU A 7 4.30 -0.47 -7.33
CA GLU A 7 4.65 0.76 -6.61
C GLU A 7 4.07 1.99 -7.30
N GLN A 8 4.30 2.12 -8.61
CA GLN A 8 3.82 3.27 -9.38
C GLN A 8 2.29 3.35 -9.40
N ALA A 9 1.59 2.22 -9.48
CA ALA A 9 0.14 2.18 -9.43
C ALA A 9 -0.41 2.61 -8.07
N ALA A 10 0.19 2.12 -6.98
CA ALA A 10 -0.19 2.51 -5.62
C ALA A 10 0.04 4.01 -5.37
N VAL A 11 1.20 4.54 -5.79
CA VAL A 11 1.51 5.97 -5.68
C VAL A 11 0.50 6.80 -6.47
N THR A 12 0.20 6.40 -7.72
CA THR A 12 -0.78 7.12 -8.56
C THR A 12 -2.18 7.12 -7.92
N TRP A 13 -2.57 5.99 -7.34
CA TRP A 13 -3.84 5.87 -6.62
C TRP A 13 -3.87 6.78 -5.38
N LEU A 14 -2.80 6.79 -4.58
CA LEU A 14 -2.69 7.62 -3.38
C LEU A 14 -2.75 9.11 -3.70
N ARG A 15 -2.07 9.56 -4.76
CA ARG A 15 -2.13 10.96 -5.23
C ARG A 15 -3.57 11.41 -5.50
N THR A 16 -4.39 10.51 -6.02
CA THR A 16 -5.80 10.79 -6.32
C THR A 16 -6.66 10.76 -5.05
N GLU A 17 -6.44 9.79 -4.17
CA GLU A 17 -7.24 9.63 -2.95
C GLU A 17 -6.95 10.71 -1.90
N LEU A 18 -5.71 11.20 -1.83
CA LEU A 18 -5.25 12.20 -0.86
C LEU A 18 -5.16 13.61 -1.44
N ASP A 19 -5.46 13.79 -2.74
CA ASP A 19 -5.36 15.05 -3.48
C ASP A 19 -3.96 15.70 -3.39
N ASP A 20 -2.92 14.87 -3.35
CA ASP A 20 -1.52 15.31 -3.21
C ASP A 20 -0.65 14.71 -4.33
N PRO A 21 -0.24 15.51 -5.33
CA PRO A 21 0.57 15.05 -6.46
C PRO A 21 2.05 14.80 -6.10
N GLU A 22 2.53 15.26 -4.95
CA GLU A 22 3.95 15.17 -4.56
C GLU A 22 4.31 13.80 -3.97
N ILE A 23 3.31 12.99 -3.59
CA ILE A 23 3.51 11.64 -3.04
C ILE A 23 4.42 10.79 -3.94
N SER A 24 5.39 10.13 -3.33
CA SER A 24 6.41 9.29 -3.95
C SER A 24 6.55 7.95 -3.21
N GLY A 25 7.17 6.95 -3.85
CA GLY A 25 7.42 5.65 -3.20
C GLY A 25 8.38 5.71 -2.01
N SER A 26 9.16 6.79 -1.86
CA SER A 26 10.03 7.02 -0.72
C SER A 26 9.31 7.58 0.51
N ASP A 27 8.07 8.04 0.37
CA ASP A 27 7.33 8.60 1.50
C ASP A 27 6.77 7.50 2.42
N ASN A 28 6.60 7.84 3.69
CA ASN A 28 5.88 7.00 4.62
C ASN A 28 4.37 7.25 4.47
N PHE A 29 3.58 6.18 4.58
CA PHE A 29 2.13 6.25 4.41
C PHE A 29 1.44 7.20 5.40
N LEU A 30 1.91 7.29 6.64
CA LEU A 30 1.33 8.18 7.66
C LEU A 30 1.73 9.64 7.43
N ASP A 31 2.95 9.89 6.96
CA ASP A 31 3.46 11.25 6.73
C ASP A 31 2.69 11.98 5.61
N ILE A 32 2.22 11.23 4.60
CA ILE A 32 1.40 11.75 3.50
C ILE A 32 -0.09 11.87 3.85
N GLY A 33 -0.48 11.62 5.11
CA GLY A 33 -1.88 11.67 5.55
C GLY A 33 -2.67 10.37 5.36
N GLY A 34 -2.00 9.25 5.08
CA GLY A 34 -2.61 7.94 5.05
C GLY A 34 -3.12 7.52 6.44
N HIS A 35 -4.33 6.98 6.48
CA HIS A 35 -4.97 6.48 7.69
C HIS A 35 -5.70 5.15 7.43
N SER A 36 -6.26 4.52 8.47
CA SER A 36 -6.87 3.19 8.37
C SER A 36 -7.91 3.02 7.25
N LEU A 37 -8.70 4.05 6.94
CA LEU A 37 -9.66 3.98 5.83
C LEU A 37 -8.97 3.96 4.45
N THR A 38 -8.06 4.89 4.18
CA THR A 38 -7.19 4.90 2.98
C THR A 38 -6.40 3.60 2.86
N PHE A 39 -5.90 3.04 3.96
CA PHE A 39 -5.18 1.77 3.97
C PHE A 39 -6.07 0.61 3.50
N SER A 40 -7.29 0.50 4.06
CA SER A 40 -8.26 -0.51 3.64
C SER A 40 -8.65 -0.35 2.17
N LYS A 41 -8.85 0.88 1.70
CA LYS A 41 -9.15 1.16 0.29
C LYS A 41 -7.99 0.83 -0.64
N LEU A 42 -6.76 1.16 -0.24
CA LEU A 42 -5.54 0.82 -0.97
C LEU A 42 -5.38 -0.70 -1.07
N ASN A 43 -5.60 -1.43 0.02
CA ASN A 43 -5.57 -2.90 0.02
C ASN A 43 -6.66 -3.51 -0.87
N ALA A 44 -7.86 -2.93 -0.93
CA ALA A 44 -8.89 -3.37 -1.86
C ALA A 44 -8.46 -3.16 -3.32
N PHE A 45 -7.93 -1.97 -3.64
CA PHE A 45 -7.39 -1.66 -4.97
C PHE A 45 -6.25 -2.59 -5.38
N LEU A 46 -5.28 -2.80 -4.49
CA LEU A 46 -4.14 -3.68 -4.72
C LEU A 46 -4.57 -5.14 -4.83
N GLY A 47 -5.57 -5.53 -4.05
CA GLY A 47 -6.13 -6.87 -4.09
C GLY A 47 -6.79 -7.16 -5.43
N ASP A 48 -7.68 -6.26 -5.88
CA ASP A 48 -8.42 -6.42 -7.13
C ASP A 48 -7.52 -6.30 -8.37
N SER A 49 -6.51 -5.42 -8.32
CA SER A 49 -5.66 -5.13 -9.48
C SER A 49 -4.44 -6.04 -9.61
N PHE A 50 -3.85 -6.44 -8.47
CA PHE A 50 -2.56 -7.13 -8.43
C PHE A 50 -2.57 -8.45 -7.67
N GLY A 51 -3.65 -8.78 -6.95
CA GLY A 51 -3.72 -10.03 -6.20
C GLY A 51 -2.83 -10.01 -4.95
N ILE A 52 -2.54 -8.83 -4.38
CA ILE A 52 -1.67 -8.67 -3.20
C ILE A 52 -2.35 -7.87 -2.07
N VAL A 53 -1.81 -8.00 -0.86
CA VAL A 53 -2.22 -7.25 0.33
C VAL A 53 -1.00 -6.71 1.07
N LEU A 54 -1.12 -5.48 1.57
CA LEU A 54 -0.14 -4.84 2.43
C LEU A 54 -0.39 -5.19 3.89
N ASP A 55 0.70 -5.37 4.63
CA ASP A 55 0.66 -5.47 6.09
C ASP A 55 0.71 -4.07 6.73
N MET A 56 -0.14 -3.86 7.75
CA MET A 56 -0.26 -2.57 8.42
C MET A 56 1.03 -2.17 9.13
N LYS A 57 1.74 -3.11 9.77
CA LYS A 57 2.98 -2.82 10.48
C LYS A 57 4.05 -2.34 9.49
N THR A 58 4.25 -3.04 8.39
CA THR A 58 5.25 -2.64 7.39
C THR A 58 4.90 -1.33 6.70
N THR A 59 3.61 -1.12 6.42
CA THR A 59 3.12 0.11 5.77
C THR A 59 3.31 1.34 6.65
N TYR A 60 3.17 1.20 7.97
CA TYR A 60 3.24 2.33 8.89
C TYR A 60 4.68 2.60 9.37
N ASP A 61 5.53 1.57 9.40
CA ASP A 61 6.93 1.65 9.89
C ASP A 61 7.94 1.98 8.78
N GLY A 62 7.57 1.77 7.51
CA GLY A 62 8.48 1.91 6.35
C GLY A 62 8.01 2.89 5.29
N THR A 63 8.72 2.93 4.16
CA THR A 63 8.28 3.67 2.97
C THR A 63 7.23 2.89 2.20
N LEU A 64 6.45 3.58 1.36
CA LEU A 64 5.51 2.94 0.44
C LEU A 64 6.19 1.85 -0.41
N ALA A 65 7.36 2.14 -0.97
CA ALA A 65 8.15 1.20 -1.77
C ALA A 65 8.55 -0.05 -0.96
N ALA A 66 8.97 0.13 0.29
CA ALA A 66 9.32 -0.98 1.17
C ALA A 66 8.09 -1.85 1.49
N ALA A 67 6.94 -1.21 1.78
CA ALA A 67 5.68 -1.90 2.04
C ALA A 67 5.21 -2.71 0.82
N LEU A 68 5.31 -2.14 -0.38
CA LEU A 68 4.89 -2.78 -1.63
C LEU A 68 5.84 -3.92 -2.03
N THR A 69 7.13 -3.78 -1.73
CA THR A 69 8.10 -4.88 -1.90
C THR A 69 7.83 -6.04 -0.95
N ALA A 70 7.36 -5.76 0.26
CA ALA A 70 7.01 -6.75 1.27
C ALA A 70 5.57 -7.28 1.15
N ALA A 71 4.78 -6.77 0.19
CA ALA A 71 3.40 -7.17 -0.01
C ALA A 71 3.30 -8.67 -0.25
N GLN A 72 2.28 -9.30 0.32
CA GLN A 72 2.05 -10.73 0.18
C GLN A 72 0.89 -10.96 -0.80
N PRO A 73 0.85 -12.09 -1.52
CA PRO A 73 -0.34 -12.49 -2.26
C PRO A 73 -1.57 -12.52 -1.33
N ILE A 74 -2.76 -12.32 -1.88
CA ILE A 74 -4.01 -12.53 -1.14
C ILE A 74 -4.23 -14.04 -0.94
N ASP A 75 -3.40 -14.66 -0.10
CA ASP A 75 -3.73 -15.94 0.49
C ASP A 75 -4.60 -15.63 1.70
N ASN A 76 -5.86 -16.07 1.66
CA ASN A 76 -6.85 -15.93 2.74
C ASN A 76 -6.47 -16.65 4.05
N THR A 77 -5.20 -17.01 4.25
CA THR A 77 -4.66 -17.38 5.55
C THR A 77 -4.45 -16.10 6.36
N ALA A 78 -5.53 -15.63 6.96
CA ALA A 78 -5.58 -14.53 7.91
C ALA A 78 -4.31 -14.49 8.81
N PRO A 79 -3.74 -13.31 9.11
CA PRO A 79 -2.84 -13.20 10.24
C PRO A 79 -3.65 -13.46 11.51
N THR A 80 -3.33 -14.58 12.14
CA THR A 80 -3.49 -14.84 13.56
C THR A 80 -3.17 -13.57 14.36
N SER A 81 -4.21 -12.87 14.82
CA SER A 81 -4.08 -12.04 16.01
C SER A 81 -4.28 -12.95 17.22
N LYS A 82 -3.25 -12.92 18.06
CA LYS A 82 -2.98 -13.66 19.30
C LYS A 82 -4.16 -13.78 20.27
#